data_AF-A0A415VVN5-F1
#
_entry.id   AF-A0A415VVN5-F1
#
_cell.length_a   1.000
_cell.length_b   1.000
_cell.length_c   1.000
_cell.angle_alpha   90.00
_cell.angle_beta   90.00
_cell.angle_gamma   90.00
#
_symmetry.space_group_name_H-M   'P 1'
#
loop_
_entity.id
_entity.type
_entity.pdbx_description
1 polymer ?
#
loop_
_entity_poly.entity_id
_entity_poly.type
_entity_poly.pdbx_seq_one_letter_code
_entity_poly.pdbx_strand_id
1 'polypeptide(L)'
;MKEEEMKKYIEMILRKIGVSMLALLMVMTTYFSNSGGSLFLKTKKVQADTGETTLAMSQAMSSNKIPAIGRAASEGLWAMTAGGHRVFCLNSGKTMCSGDTLKYKTVNAATYEKKGIAKALQWYFMKSNKNTKALALTQAYIWACGHGANKQNTVYQAGKNVQKGYSQSDAKKFCETISDQDPEGT
;
A
#
# COMPACT_ATOMS: atom_id res chain seq x y z
N MET A 1 -38.17 69.27 7.76
CA MET A 1 -36.97 69.11 8.62
C MET A 1 -36.94 67.82 9.45
N LYS A 2 -37.97 66.95 9.47
CA LYS A 2 -37.91 65.64 10.17
C LYS A 2 -37.65 64.45 9.24
N GLU A 3 -38.04 64.53 7.97
CA GLU A 3 -37.95 63.39 7.04
C GLU A 3 -36.53 63.17 6.47
N GLU A 4 -35.79 64.24 6.16
CA GLU A 4 -34.41 64.15 5.67
C GLU A 4 -33.42 63.67 6.74
N GLU A 5 -33.63 64.09 7.99
CA GLU A 5 -32.85 63.62 9.15
C GLU A 5 -33.07 62.13 9.39
N MET A 6 -34.32 61.65 9.25
CA MET A 6 -34.65 60.23 9.40
C MET A 6 -34.06 59.39 8.26
N LYS A 7 -34.05 59.90 7.02
CA LYS A 7 -33.38 59.25 5.88
C LYS A 7 -31.88 59.12 6.10
N LYS A 8 -31.19 60.18 6.56
CA LYS A 8 -29.76 60.12 6.91
C LYS A 8 -29.49 59.14 8.05
N TYR A 9 -30.37 59.07 9.05
CA TYR A 9 -30.23 58.14 10.15
C TYR A 9 -30.38 56.68 9.71
N ILE A 10 -31.36 56.40 8.84
CA ILE A 10 -31.56 55.07 8.23
C ILE A 10 -30.36 54.68 7.37
N GLU A 11 -29.86 55.60 6.54
CA GLU A 11 -28.69 55.35 5.67
C GLU A 11 -27.41 55.06 6.48
N MET A 12 -27.24 55.76 7.61
CA MET A 12 -26.14 55.51 8.54
C MET A 12 -26.23 54.13 9.21
N ILE A 13 -27.45 53.70 9.58
CA ILE A 13 -27.68 52.35 10.13
C ILE A 13 -27.42 51.27 9.08
N LEU A 14 -27.92 51.45 7.85
CA LEU A 14 -27.70 50.51 6.75
C LEU A 14 -26.21 50.38 6.40
N ARG A 15 -25.46 51.49 6.40
CA ARG A 15 -23.99 51.46 6.24
C ARG A 15 -23.30 50.69 7.36
N LYS A 16 -23.68 50.89 8.63
CA LYS A 16 -23.10 50.15 9.76
C LYS A 16 -23.39 48.64 9.70
N ILE A 17 -24.60 48.26 9.32
CA ILE A 17 -24.97 46.85 9.13
C ILE A 17 -24.18 46.24 7.96
N GLY A 18 -24.06 46.96 6.84
CA GLY A 18 -23.28 46.52 5.68
C GLY A 18 -21.80 46.31 6.00
N VAL A 19 -21.17 47.22 6.74
CA VAL A 19 -19.76 47.09 7.16
C VAL A 19 -19.57 45.91 8.13
N SER A 20 -20.50 45.70 9.08
CA SER A 20 -20.44 44.55 9.99
C SER A 20 -20.63 43.21 9.27
N MET A 21 -21.56 43.13 8.30
CA MET A 21 -21.74 41.92 7.49
C MET A 21 -20.50 41.63 6.63
N LEU A 22 -19.90 42.66 6.03
CA LEU A 22 -18.69 42.50 5.21
C LEU A 22 -17.50 42.02 6.04
N ALA A 23 -17.33 42.51 7.28
CA ALA A 23 -16.31 42.04 8.20
C ALA A 23 -16.53 40.57 8.61
N LEU A 24 -17.77 40.16 8.91
CA LEU A 24 -18.11 38.77 9.20
C LEU A 24 -17.84 37.85 8.00
N LEU A 25 -18.12 38.32 6.78
CA LEU A 25 -17.86 37.58 5.54
C LEU A 25 -16.35 37.38 5.32
N MET A 26 -15.52 38.40 5.59
CA MET A 26 -14.05 38.27 5.52
C MET A 26 -13.48 37.31 6.58
N VAL A 27 -14.06 37.26 7.78
CA VAL A 27 -13.65 36.27 8.81
C VAL A 27 -14.05 34.86 8.39
N MET A 28 -15.25 34.68 7.84
CA MET A 28 -15.68 33.39 7.31
C MET A 28 -14.84 32.94 6.11
N THR A 29 -14.45 33.84 5.21
CA THR A 29 -13.54 33.46 4.11
C THR A 29 -12.15 33.10 4.62
N THR A 30 -11.61 33.70 5.68
CA THR A 30 -10.35 33.20 6.27
C THR A 30 -10.51 31.82 6.92
N TYR A 31 -11.67 31.51 7.49
CA TYR A 31 -11.99 30.18 8.04
C TYR A 31 -12.19 29.10 6.97
N PHE A 32 -12.76 29.46 5.82
CA PHE A 32 -13.01 28.52 4.71
C PHE A 32 -11.89 28.48 3.66
N SER A 33 -11.10 29.54 3.52
CA SER A 33 -9.94 29.60 2.62
C SER A 33 -8.65 29.06 3.25
N ASN A 34 -8.67 28.68 4.53
CA ASN A 34 -7.63 27.83 5.13
C ASN A 34 -8.02 26.33 5.13
N SER A 35 -8.82 25.87 4.17
CA SER A 35 -9.01 24.42 3.92
C SER A 35 -7.82 23.77 3.18
N GLY A 36 -6.63 24.31 3.39
CA GLY A 36 -5.37 23.61 3.16
C GLY A 36 -4.93 22.94 4.46
N GLY A 37 -5.21 21.65 4.60
CA GLY A 37 -4.48 20.79 5.52
C GLY A 37 -5.07 20.64 6.94
N SER A 38 -5.71 19.49 7.14
CA SER A 38 -5.43 18.59 8.27
C SER A 38 -5.25 19.22 9.66
N LEU A 39 -6.36 19.44 10.38
CA LEU A 39 -6.34 19.43 11.85
C LEU A 39 -7.36 18.47 12.48
N PHE A 40 -7.79 17.45 11.73
CA PHE A 40 -8.14 16.18 12.33
C PHE A 40 -6.91 15.27 12.27
N LEU A 41 -5.91 15.59 13.10
CA LEU A 41 -5.13 14.50 13.69
C LEU A 41 -6.09 13.73 14.59
N LYS A 42 -6.92 12.87 13.97
CA LYS A 42 -7.09 11.54 14.51
C LYS A 42 -5.66 11.04 14.64
N THR A 43 -5.07 11.22 15.82
CA THR A 43 -4.14 10.25 16.35
C THR A 43 -4.94 8.95 16.38
N LYS A 44 -5.04 8.28 15.21
CA LYS A 44 -5.16 6.84 15.20
C LYS A 44 -3.95 6.45 16.03
N LYS A 45 -4.16 6.07 17.28
CA LYS A 45 -3.24 5.14 17.91
C LYS A 45 -3.13 4.02 16.89
N VAL A 46 -2.04 4.00 16.12
CA VAL A 46 -1.67 2.86 15.31
C VAL A 46 -1.16 1.83 16.30
N GLN A 47 -2.05 1.36 17.18
CA GLN A 47 -1.86 0.08 17.80
C GLN A 47 -2.06 -0.89 16.64
N ALA A 48 -0.95 -1.55 16.30
CA ALA A 48 -1.01 -2.66 15.39
C ALA A 48 -2.01 -3.67 15.97
N ASP A 49 -3.10 -3.91 15.25
CA ASP A 49 -3.98 -5.01 15.59
C ASP A 49 -3.18 -6.30 15.51
N THR A 50 -3.15 -7.03 16.63
CA THR A 50 -2.44 -8.30 16.76
C THR A 50 -3.46 -9.38 17.02
N GLY A 51 -3.37 -10.48 16.29
CA GLY A 51 -4.27 -11.60 16.46
C GLY A 51 -3.65 -12.91 16.01
N GLU A 52 -4.47 -13.95 16.04
CA GLU A 52 -4.13 -15.29 15.57
C GLU A 52 -5.01 -15.67 14.38
N THR A 53 -4.47 -16.44 13.46
CA THR A 53 -5.22 -16.98 12.33
C THR A 53 -4.63 -18.29 11.85
N THR A 54 -5.43 -19.13 11.20
CA THR A 54 -4.96 -20.38 10.59
C THR A 54 -4.43 -20.14 9.18
N LEU A 55 -3.34 -20.83 8.85
CA LEU A 55 -2.76 -20.90 7.51
C LEU A 55 -3.42 -22.01 6.68
N ALA A 56 -3.76 -21.72 5.43
CA ALA A 56 -4.03 -22.72 4.41
C ALA A 56 -3.01 -22.60 3.26
N MET A 57 -2.60 -23.74 2.72
CA MET A 57 -1.61 -23.80 1.64
C MET A 57 -2.07 -24.73 0.52
N SER A 58 -1.79 -24.34 -0.72
CA SER A 58 -1.93 -25.20 -1.88
C SER A 58 -0.71 -25.08 -2.79
N GLN A 59 -0.33 -26.17 -3.47
CA GLN A 59 0.81 -26.15 -4.37
C GLN A 59 0.46 -25.37 -5.64
N ALA A 60 1.20 -24.30 -5.92
CA ALA A 60 1.07 -23.53 -7.15
C ALA A 60 1.98 -24.05 -8.27
N MET A 61 3.17 -24.54 -7.89
CA MET A 61 4.14 -25.15 -8.80
C MET A 61 4.89 -26.25 -8.05
N SER A 62 5.09 -27.41 -8.68
CA SER A 62 5.91 -28.50 -8.12
C SER A 62 7.42 -28.26 -8.27
N SER A 63 7.82 -27.33 -9.15
CA SER A 63 9.22 -26.98 -9.38
C SER A 63 9.41 -25.47 -9.51
N ASN A 64 10.34 -24.89 -8.75
CA ASN A 64 10.67 -23.46 -8.86
C ASN A 64 12.10 -23.16 -8.39
N LYS A 65 13.09 -23.54 -9.21
CA LYS A 65 14.52 -23.35 -8.92
C LYS A 65 14.90 -21.88 -9.01
N ILE A 66 15.53 -21.35 -7.95
CA ILE A 66 16.03 -19.96 -7.92
C ILE A 66 17.44 -19.95 -7.30
N PRO A 67 18.50 -20.22 -8.10
CA PRO A 67 19.87 -20.31 -7.61
C PRO A 67 20.39 -19.06 -6.92
N ALA A 68 19.93 -17.86 -7.30
CA ALA A 68 20.39 -16.59 -6.72
C ALA A 68 20.10 -16.48 -5.21
N ILE A 69 19.19 -17.30 -4.68
CA ILE A 69 18.84 -17.36 -3.26
C ILE A 69 18.96 -18.80 -2.71
N GLY A 70 19.71 -19.67 -3.39
CA GLY A 70 19.97 -21.03 -2.93
C GLY A 70 18.76 -21.99 -2.94
N ARG A 71 17.66 -21.62 -3.59
CA ARG A 71 16.44 -22.44 -3.58
C ARG A 71 16.48 -23.58 -4.59
N ALA A 72 16.22 -24.80 -4.10
CA ALA A 72 16.16 -25.99 -4.94
C ALA A 72 14.87 -26.02 -5.77
N ALA A 73 14.90 -26.76 -6.90
CA ALA A 73 13.73 -26.94 -7.74
C ALA A 73 12.57 -27.60 -6.97
N SER A 74 12.89 -28.65 -6.21
CA SER A 74 11.95 -29.50 -5.46
C SER A 74 11.14 -28.78 -4.38
N GLU A 75 11.55 -27.58 -3.95
CA GLU A 75 10.76 -26.79 -3.01
C GLU A 75 9.44 -26.27 -3.62
N GLY A 76 9.39 -26.17 -4.94
CA GLY A 76 8.22 -25.66 -5.66
C GLY A 76 7.83 -24.22 -5.28
N LEU A 77 6.55 -23.91 -5.48
CA LEU A 77 5.91 -22.66 -5.07
C LEU A 77 4.56 -23.01 -4.43
N TRP A 78 4.27 -22.39 -3.29
CA TRP A 78 3.04 -22.61 -2.54
C TRP A 78 2.22 -21.33 -2.52
N ALA A 79 0.93 -21.44 -2.87
CA ALA A 79 -0.04 -20.38 -2.70
C ALA A 79 -0.61 -20.48 -1.28
N MET A 80 -0.46 -19.41 -0.50
CA MET A 80 -0.82 -19.41 0.92
C MET A 80 -1.97 -18.44 1.20
N THR A 81 -2.84 -18.77 2.14
CA THR A 81 -3.81 -17.85 2.73
C THR A 81 -3.76 -17.92 4.25
N ALA A 82 -3.94 -16.79 4.92
CA ALA A 82 -4.05 -16.69 6.36
C ALA A 82 -5.30 -15.86 6.68
N GLY A 83 -6.27 -16.46 7.36
CA GLY A 83 -7.52 -15.76 7.71
C GLY A 83 -8.33 -15.33 6.49
N GLY A 84 -8.26 -16.12 5.41
CA GLY A 84 -8.88 -15.79 4.13
C GLY A 84 -8.08 -14.82 3.25
N HIS A 85 -7.01 -14.21 3.76
CA HIS A 85 -6.18 -13.28 2.99
C HIS A 85 -5.01 -14.01 2.33
N ARG A 86 -4.74 -13.73 1.05
CA ARG A 86 -3.51 -14.19 0.37
C ARG A 86 -2.30 -13.64 1.13
N VAL A 87 -1.32 -14.50 1.40
CA VAL A 87 -0.07 -14.11 2.05
C VAL A 87 1.14 -14.61 1.26
N PHE A 88 2.29 -13.98 1.50
CA PHE A 88 3.55 -14.31 0.86
C PHE A 88 4.58 -14.71 1.91
N CYS A 89 5.42 -15.67 1.56
CA CYS A 89 6.49 -16.11 2.43
C CYS A 89 7.62 -15.06 2.44
N LEU A 90 8.05 -14.60 3.62
CA LEU A 90 9.12 -13.61 3.72
C LEU A 90 10.52 -14.23 3.59
N ASN A 91 10.70 -15.48 4.01
CA ASN A 91 12.00 -16.15 4.06
C ASN A 91 11.89 -17.52 3.39
N SER A 92 12.64 -17.75 2.32
CA SER A 92 12.78 -19.11 1.80
C SER A 92 13.59 -19.97 2.76
N GLY A 93 13.17 -21.23 2.96
CA GLY A 93 13.88 -22.21 3.79
C GLY A 93 13.31 -22.46 5.19
N LYS A 94 12.22 -21.79 5.58
CA LYS A 94 11.46 -22.17 6.79
C LYS A 94 10.23 -22.97 6.39
N THR A 95 9.93 -24.02 7.13
CA THR A 95 8.77 -24.88 6.90
C THR A 95 7.54 -24.28 7.58
N MET A 96 6.42 -24.30 6.87
CA MET A 96 5.09 -24.05 7.40
C MET A 96 4.16 -25.11 6.84
N CYS A 97 3.17 -25.52 7.63
CA CYS A 97 2.18 -26.53 7.29
C CYS A 97 0.79 -25.90 7.24
N SER A 98 -0.06 -26.39 6.33
CA SER A 98 -1.47 -26.04 6.35
C SER A 98 -2.08 -26.47 7.69
N GLY A 99 -2.84 -25.58 8.33
CA GLY A 99 -3.37 -25.76 9.69
C GLY A 99 -2.57 -25.05 10.78
N ASP A 100 -1.36 -24.58 10.48
CA ASP A 100 -0.56 -23.83 11.45
C ASP A 100 -1.28 -22.54 11.91
N THR A 101 -1.17 -22.24 13.20
CA THR A 101 -1.66 -20.98 13.78
C THR A 101 -0.57 -19.92 13.70
N LEU A 102 -0.90 -18.77 13.10
CA LEU A 102 0.00 -17.65 12.88
C LEU A 102 -0.42 -16.46 13.73
N LYS A 103 0.53 -15.93 14.48
CA LYS A 103 0.41 -14.61 15.10
C LYS A 103 0.72 -13.54 14.06
N TYR A 104 -0.12 -12.53 13.96
CA TYR A 104 0.09 -11.41 13.05
C TYR A 104 0.12 -10.08 13.79
N LYS A 105 0.71 -9.09 13.12
CA LYS A 105 0.74 -7.69 13.53
C LYS A 105 0.46 -6.84 12.30
N THR A 106 -0.52 -5.96 12.39
CA THR A 106 -0.81 -5.01 11.31
C THR A 106 0.18 -3.85 11.33
N VAL A 107 0.75 -3.53 10.17
CA VAL A 107 1.67 -2.39 10.01
C VAL A 107 1.20 -1.53 8.85
N ASN A 108 1.36 -0.21 8.98
CA ASN A 108 1.03 0.70 7.89
C ASN A 108 2.04 0.54 6.74
N ALA A 109 1.54 0.29 5.54
CA ALA A 109 2.37 0.01 4.37
C ALA A 109 3.23 1.19 3.93
N ALA A 110 2.74 2.43 4.07
CA ALA A 110 3.47 3.65 3.71
C ALA A 110 4.70 3.88 4.61
N THR A 111 4.61 3.48 5.88
CA THR A 111 5.70 3.61 6.86
C THR A 111 6.47 2.30 7.08
N TYR A 112 6.19 1.26 6.29
CA TYR A 112 6.83 -0.03 6.48
C TYR A 112 8.31 0.02 6.05
N GLU A 113 9.20 -0.38 6.96
CA GLU A 113 10.65 -0.29 6.78
C GLU A 113 11.13 -1.02 5.52
N LYS A 114 10.56 -2.20 5.24
CA LYS A 114 10.88 -2.99 4.04
C LYS A 114 10.06 -2.51 2.85
N LYS A 115 10.33 -1.28 2.40
CA LYS A 115 9.60 -0.61 1.31
C LYS A 115 9.45 -1.46 0.05
N GLY A 116 10.48 -2.22 -0.35
CA GLY A 116 10.40 -3.11 -1.51
C GLY A 116 9.32 -4.18 -1.40
N ILE A 117 9.09 -4.71 -0.20
CA ILE A 117 8.03 -5.69 0.05
C ILE A 117 6.67 -5.00 0.00
N ALA A 118 6.51 -3.84 0.64
CA ALA A 118 5.25 -3.08 0.58
C ALA A 118 4.85 -2.75 -0.86
N LYS A 119 5.81 -2.30 -1.69
CA LYS A 119 5.62 -2.04 -3.12
C LYS A 119 5.21 -3.28 -3.91
N ALA A 120 5.85 -4.42 -3.66
CA ALA A 120 5.52 -5.68 -4.31
C ALA A 120 4.08 -6.13 -3.97
N LEU A 121 3.68 -6.00 -2.71
CA LEU A 121 2.33 -6.33 -2.25
C LEU A 121 1.30 -5.36 -2.85
N GLN A 122 1.57 -4.06 -2.86
CA GLN A 122 0.70 -3.05 -3.47
C GLN A 122 0.40 -3.40 -4.94
N TRP A 123 1.44 -3.67 -5.74
CA TRP A 123 1.27 -4.09 -7.12
C TRP A 123 0.44 -5.38 -7.24
N TYR A 124 0.77 -6.41 -6.44
CA TYR A 124 0.10 -7.70 -6.54
C TYR A 124 -1.40 -7.59 -6.24
N PHE A 125 -1.76 -6.92 -5.14
CA PHE A 125 -3.15 -6.80 -4.73
C PHE A 125 -3.95 -5.83 -5.58
N MET A 126 -3.36 -4.70 -5.95
CA MET A 126 -4.09 -3.60 -6.57
C MET A 126 -4.07 -3.63 -8.10
N LYS A 127 -3.01 -4.16 -8.72
CA LYS A 127 -2.76 -4.04 -10.17
C LYS A 127 -2.64 -5.37 -10.90
N SER A 128 -2.19 -6.44 -10.22
CA SER A 128 -2.01 -7.73 -10.88
C SER A 128 -3.32 -8.49 -11.11
N ASN A 129 -3.29 -9.40 -12.08
CA ASN A 129 -4.36 -10.38 -12.32
C ASN A 129 -4.32 -11.59 -11.37
N LYS A 130 -3.41 -11.60 -10.38
CA LYS A 130 -3.30 -12.60 -9.31
C LYS A 130 -3.18 -14.05 -9.79
N ASN A 131 -2.66 -14.25 -11.01
CA ASN A 131 -2.41 -15.58 -11.56
C ASN A 131 -1.07 -16.17 -11.05
N THR A 132 -0.76 -17.42 -11.42
CA THR A 132 0.46 -18.12 -10.99
C THR A 132 1.74 -17.38 -11.37
N LYS A 133 1.78 -16.72 -12.55
CA LYS A 133 2.92 -15.88 -12.95
C LYS A 133 3.09 -14.70 -12.00
N ALA A 134 2.01 -13.95 -11.73
CA ALA A 134 2.05 -12.83 -10.78
C ALA A 134 2.48 -13.28 -9.38
N LEU A 135 1.98 -14.43 -8.92
CA LEU A 135 2.37 -15.04 -7.65
C LEU A 135 3.87 -15.35 -7.62
N ALA A 136 4.38 -16.05 -8.64
CA ALA A 136 5.78 -16.48 -8.70
C ALA A 136 6.75 -15.29 -8.77
N LEU A 137 6.47 -14.30 -9.62
CA LEU A 137 7.33 -13.12 -9.77
C LEU A 137 7.34 -12.26 -8.49
N THR A 138 6.17 -12.07 -7.87
CA THR A 138 6.05 -11.32 -6.61
C THR A 138 6.77 -12.03 -5.47
N GLN A 139 6.56 -13.34 -5.34
CA GLN A 139 7.22 -14.14 -4.30
C GLN A 139 8.74 -14.14 -4.46
N ALA A 140 9.25 -14.24 -5.70
CA ALA A 140 10.67 -14.14 -6.00
C ALA A 140 11.25 -12.75 -5.65
N TYR A 141 10.51 -11.68 -5.95
CA TYR A 141 10.92 -10.32 -5.59
C TYR A 141 10.98 -10.12 -4.07
N ILE A 142 9.99 -10.64 -3.33
CA ILE A 142 9.95 -10.59 -1.86
C ILE A 142 11.15 -11.34 -1.27
N TRP A 143 11.43 -12.56 -1.76
CA TRP A 143 12.62 -13.30 -1.32
C TRP A 143 13.92 -12.57 -1.65
N ALA A 144 14.03 -11.94 -2.82
CA ALA A 144 15.20 -11.12 -3.14
C ALA A 144 15.37 -9.94 -2.16
N CYS A 145 14.27 -9.28 -1.76
CA CYS A 145 14.30 -8.25 -0.72
C CYS A 145 14.77 -8.80 0.63
N GLY A 146 14.32 -10.00 1.01
CA GLY A 146 14.69 -10.64 2.29
C GLY A 146 16.13 -11.11 2.34
N HIS A 147 16.66 -11.67 1.24
CA HIS A 147 18.02 -12.21 1.15
C HIS A 147 19.08 -11.17 0.78
N GLY A 148 18.70 -9.92 0.47
CA GLY A 148 19.64 -8.92 -0.06
C GLY A 148 20.17 -9.27 -1.46
N ALA A 149 19.49 -10.17 -2.18
CA ALA A 149 19.90 -10.64 -3.50
C ALA A 149 19.48 -9.67 -4.62
N ASN A 150 20.07 -9.84 -5.81
CA ASN A 150 19.71 -9.07 -6.98
C ASN A 150 18.27 -9.38 -7.43
N LYS A 151 17.36 -8.40 -7.28
CA LYS A 151 15.92 -8.57 -7.54
C LYS A 151 15.61 -8.98 -8.98
N GLN A 152 16.26 -8.35 -9.96
CA GLN A 152 16.05 -8.64 -11.38
C GLN A 152 16.48 -10.07 -11.73
N ASN A 153 17.65 -10.51 -11.26
CA ASN A 153 18.13 -11.87 -11.49
C ASN A 153 17.22 -12.92 -10.83
N THR A 154 16.81 -12.70 -9.58
CA THR A 154 15.90 -13.60 -8.86
C THR A 154 14.53 -13.70 -9.55
N VAL A 155 13.96 -12.57 -9.98
CA VAL A 155 12.70 -12.52 -10.74
C VAL A 155 12.85 -13.20 -12.11
N TYR A 156 13.96 -12.98 -12.82
CA TYR A 156 14.25 -13.65 -14.08
C TYR A 156 14.29 -15.18 -13.92
N GLN A 157 14.97 -15.68 -12.89
CA GLN A 157 15.07 -17.11 -12.61
C GLN A 157 13.69 -17.72 -12.34
N ALA A 158 12.86 -17.06 -11.53
CA ALA A 158 11.48 -17.50 -11.30
C ALA A 158 10.61 -17.41 -12.56
N GLY A 159 10.76 -16.32 -13.33
CA GLY A 159 9.98 -16.07 -14.55
C GLY A 159 10.16 -17.13 -15.62
N LYS A 160 11.38 -17.66 -15.78
CA LYS A 160 11.65 -18.80 -16.68
C LYS A 160 10.92 -20.08 -16.29
N ASN A 161 10.61 -20.26 -15.00
CA ASN A 161 9.89 -21.43 -14.51
C ASN A 161 8.38 -21.33 -14.78
N VAL A 162 7.84 -20.12 -14.96
CA VAL A 162 6.39 -19.89 -15.18
C VAL A 162 6.03 -19.51 -16.62
N GLN A 163 6.98 -19.05 -17.41
CA GLN A 163 6.74 -18.65 -18.78
C GLN A 163 7.94 -18.98 -19.68
N LYS A 164 7.69 -19.76 -20.72
CA LYS A 164 8.69 -20.03 -21.77
C LYS A 164 9.07 -18.71 -22.45
N GLY A 165 10.36 -18.47 -22.60
CA GLY A 165 10.90 -17.25 -23.23
C GLY A 165 10.92 -16.01 -22.33
N TYR A 166 10.65 -16.14 -21.02
CA TYR A 166 10.80 -15.02 -20.09
C TYR A 166 12.24 -14.49 -20.08
N SER A 167 12.42 -13.22 -20.42
CA SER A 167 13.71 -12.59 -20.66
C SER A 167 14.19 -11.77 -19.46
N GLN A 168 15.46 -11.34 -19.47
CA GLN A 168 15.95 -10.37 -18.49
C GLN A 168 15.26 -9.00 -18.64
N SER A 169 14.85 -8.64 -19.86
CA SER A 169 14.09 -7.40 -20.10
C SER A 169 12.72 -7.45 -19.41
N ASP A 170 12.04 -8.60 -19.46
CA ASP A 170 10.78 -8.81 -18.75
C ASP A 170 10.96 -8.67 -17.23
N ALA A 171 12.04 -9.25 -16.70
CA ALA A 171 12.37 -9.16 -15.28
C ALA A 171 12.69 -7.72 -14.85
N LYS A 172 13.42 -6.98 -15.69
CA LYS A 172 13.74 -5.56 -15.49
C LYS A 172 12.46 -4.73 -15.46
N LYS A 173 11.60 -4.86 -16.48
CA LYS A 173 10.31 -4.16 -16.57
C LYS A 173 9.41 -4.47 -15.38
N PHE A 174 9.38 -5.72 -14.93
CA PHE A 174 8.67 -6.10 -13.71
C PHE A 174 9.23 -5.36 -12.48
N CYS A 175 10.55 -5.38 -12.29
CA CYS A 175 11.17 -4.72 -11.14
C CYS A 175 10.96 -3.20 -11.15
N GLU A 176 10.98 -2.56 -12.32
CA GLU A 176 10.65 -1.14 -12.51
C GLU A 176 9.18 -0.88 -12.15
N THR A 177 8.26 -1.72 -12.63
CA THR A 177 6.84 -1.63 -12.27
C THR A 177 6.64 -1.70 -10.75
N ILE A 178 7.39 -2.56 -10.05
CA ILE A 178 7.36 -2.62 -8.58
C ILE A 178 7.99 -1.36 -7.97
N SER A 179 9.13 -0.86 -8.46
CA SER A 179 9.77 0.33 -7.89
C SER A 179 8.90 1.57 -7.98
N ASP A 180 8.06 1.65 -9.00
CA ASP A 180 7.17 2.80 -9.25
C ASP A 180 5.91 2.78 -8.38
N GLN A 181 5.67 1.71 -7.62
CA GLN A 181 4.55 1.68 -6.68
C GLN A 181 4.80 2.64 -5.51
N ASP A 182 3.72 3.28 -5.07
CA ASP A 182 3.65 4.06 -3.84
C ASP A 182 2.63 3.40 -2.89
N PRO A 183 3.08 2.65 -1.87
CA PRO A 183 2.19 1.97 -0.95
C PRO A 183 1.40 2.98 -0.11
N GLU A 184 0.08 2.96 -0.25
CA GLU A 184 -0.81 3.80 0.53
C GLU A 184 -0.97 3.24 1.95
N GLY A 185 -0.97 4.13 2.95
CA GLY A 185 -1.25 3.78 4.34
C GLY A 185 -2.75 3.86 4.63
N THR A 186 -3.25 2.91 5.42
CA THR A 186 -4.62 2.94 5.99
C THR A 186 -4.61 3.15 7.50
#